data_AF-A0AAV3GNQ0-F1
#
_entry.id   AF-A0AAV3GNQ0-F1
#
_cell.length_a   1.000
_cell.length_b   1.000
_cell.length_c   1.000
_cell.angle_alpha   90.00
_cell.angle_beta   90.00
_cell.angle_gamma   90.00
#
_symmetry.space_group_name_H-M   'P 1'
#
loop_
_entity.id
_entity.type
_entity.pdbx_description
1 polymer ?
#
loop_
_entity_poly.entity_id
_entity_poly.type
_entity_poly.pdbx_seq_one_letter_code
_entity_poly.pdbx_strand_id
1 'polypeptide(L)'
;MKKNIWLSVLALLILTGCKININSPQSARDDNYGETTQASTSINEVDDKLAGTMFSKKGSGDDVFTNLAFKKGPVIANITFKGTEKIVVRIVDSDGQEIAKLIDTQGNYIGKTMAQIPKDADTYILEIKAEGSWSIQFSEANTKANQ
;
A
#
# COMPACT_ATOMS: atom_id res chain seq x y z
N MET A 1 54.24 -7.85 -13.47
CA MET A 1 54.16 -7.96 -14.95
C MET A 1 53.01 -8.93 -15.24
N LYS A 2 51.92 -8.68 -15.98
CA LYS A 2 51.50 -7.64 -16.93
C LYS A 2 49.97 -7.44 -16.81
N LYS A 3 49.50 -6.20 -16.99
CA LYS A 3 48.10 -5.87 -17.31
C LYS A 3 47.89 -6.14 -18.80
N ASN A 4 46.83 -6.84 -19.18
CA ASN A 4 46.43 -6.98 -20.58
C ASN A 4 45.06 -6.33 -20.78
N ILE A 5 45.13 -5.09 -21.25
CA ILE A 5 44.07 -4.26 -21.81
C ILE A 5 43.62 -4.90 -23.13
N TRP A 6 42.33 -5.08 -23.33
CA TRP A 6 41.78 -5.23 -24.68
C TRP A 6 40.74 -4.12 -24.93
N LEU A 7 41.20 -3.06 -25.61
CA LEU A 7 40.34 -2.14 -26.33
C LEU A 7 39.74 -2.87 -27.53
N SER A 8 38.44 -2.77 -27.72
CA SER A 8 37.82 -2.85 -29.04
C SER A 8 36.75 -1.77 -29.12
N VAL A 9 37.11 -0.71 -29.85
CA VAL A 9 36.26 0.41 -30.20
C VAL A 9 35.64 0.10 -31.56
N LEU A 10 34.38 0.49 -31.73
CA LEU A 10 33.84 1.24 -32.89
C LEU A 10 32.53 0.68 -33.47
N ALA A 11 31.45 1.34 -33.02
CA ALA A 11 30.32 1.90 -33.76
C ALA A 11 29.50 1.06 -34.75
N LEU A 12 28.17 1.14 -34.61
CA LEU A 12 27.34 1.87 -35.59
C LEU A 12 25.97 2.27 -35.01
N LEU A 13 25.63 3.54 -35.19
CA LEU A 13 24.31 4.15 -35.00
C LEU A 13 23.32 3.63 -36.06
N ILE A 14 22.10 3.25 -35.67
CA ILE A 14 20.93 3.36 -36.55
C ILE A 14 19.71 3.82 -35.75
N LEU A 15 19.37 5.10 -35.92
CA LEU A 15 18.06 5.68 -35.64
C LEU A 15 17.15 5.40 -36.84
N THR A 16 16.02 4.72 -36.63
CA THR A 16 14.83 4.82 -37.49
C THR A 16 13.59 4.46 -36.69
N GLY A 17 12.68 5.41 -36.55
CA GLY A 17 11.42 5.27 -35.83
C GLY A 17 10.22 4.83 -36.68
N CYS A 18 9.08 4.84 -35.97
CA CYS A 18 7.68 4.86 -36.41
C CYS A 18 7.10 3.61 -37.10
N LYS A 19 6.27 2.87 -36.35
CA LYS A 19 4.89 2.51 -36.78
C LYS A 19 3.96 2.43 -35.57
N ILE A 20 3.23 3.51 -35.33
CA ILE A 20 2.01 3.51 -34.52
C ILE A 20 0.90 3.06 -35.46
N ASN A 21 0.27 1.92 -35.17
CA ASN A 21 -0.84 1.42 -35.99
C ASN A 21 -2.16 1.85 -35.33
N ILE A 22 -2.79 2.86 -35.91
CA ILE A 22 -4.15 3.29 -35.55
C ILE A 22 -5.10 2.49 -36.44
N ASN A 23 -5.82 1.52 -35.86
CA ASN A 23 -6.98 0.92 -36.52
C ASN A 23 -8.24 1.30 -35.73
N SER A 24 -9.00 2.25 -36.26
CA SER A 24 -10.46 2.25 -36.16
C SER A 24 -11.01 1.80 -37.51
N PRO A 25 -12.09 1.01 -37.51
CA PRO A 25 -13.34 1.61 -37.96
C PRO A 25 -14.55 1.24 -37.08
N GLN A 26 -15.50 2.18 -37.04
CA GLN A 26 -16.82 2.06 -36.41
C GLN A 26 -17.81 1.20 -37.21
N SER A 27 -18.80 0.67 -36.47
CA SER A 27 -20.21 0.42 -36.82
C SER A 27 -20.63 -0.90 -37.51
N ALA A 28 -21.31 -1.76 -36.74
CA ALA A 28 -22.60 -2.36 -37.11
C ALA A 28 -23.40 -2.71 -35.84
N ARG A 29 -24.71 -2.48 -35.88
CA ARG A 29 -25.71 -2.61 -34.79
C ARG A 29 -26.37 -4.00 -34.78
N ASP A 30 -26.85 -4.39 -33.57
CA ASP A 30 -27.92 -5.38 -33.22
C ASP A 30 -27.72 -6.84 -33.69
N ASP A 31 -28.13 -7.93 -33.05
CA ASP A 31 -29.18 -8.22 -32.06
C ASP A 31 -29.02 -9.65 -31.45
N ASN A 32 -29.20 -9.74 -30.12
CA ASN A 32 -29.77 -10.83 -29.27
C ASN A 32 -29.27 -12.32 -29.26
N TYR A 33 -29.13 -12.80 -28.01
CA TYR A 33 -29.46 -14.13 -27.43
C TYR A 33 -28.35 -15.17 -27.20
N GLY A 34 -27.93 -15.28 -25.93
CA GLY A 34 -27.22 -16.44 -25.39
C GLY A 34 -26.38 -16.10 -24.15
N GLU A 35 -26.90 -16.41 -22.95
CA GLU A 35 -26.15 -16.35 -21.70
C GLU A 35 -24.87 -17.19 -21.74
N THR A 36 -23.76 -16.65 -21.21
CA THR A 36 -22.92 -17.38 -20.24
C THR A 36 -22.29 -16.39 -19.28
N THR A 37 -22.70 -16.52 -18.03
CA THR A 37 -22.27 -15.79 -16.84
C THR A 37 -20.76 -15.87 -16.62
N GLN A 38 -20.05 -14.74 -16.75
CA GLN A 38 -18.78 -14.52 -16.06
C GLN A 38 -18.83 -13.17 -15.35
N ALA A 39 -18.93 -13.26 -14.03
CA ALA A 39 -19.01 -12.15 -13.10
C ALA A 39 -17.82 -11.20 -13.29
N SER A 40 -18.10 -10.06 -13.93
CA SER A 40 -17.24 -8.88 -13.90
C SER A 40 -18.04 -7.78 -13.21
N THR A 41 -18.13 -7.86 -11.89
CA THR A 41 -18.74 -6.80 -11.08
C THR A 41 -17.82 -5.59 -11.11
N SER A 42 -18.08 -4.71 -12.07
CA SER A 42 -18.12 -3.26 -11.93
C SER A 42 -17.64 -2.75 -10.57
N ILE A 43 -16.41 -2.26 -10.52
CA ILE A 43 -15.95 -1.33 -9.50
C ILE A 43 -16.73 -0.02 -9.69
N ASN A 44 -17.87 0.08 -9.02
CA ASN A 44 -18.57 1.35 -8.88
C ASN A 44 -17.65 2.33 -8.16
N GLU A 45 -17.48 3.50 -8.76
CA GLU A 45 -16.94 4.69 -8.13
C GLU A 45 -17.71 4.95 -6.83
N VAL A 46 -17.05 4.77 -5.69
CA VAL A 46 -17.61 5.08 -4.36
C VAL A 46 -16.98 6.38 -3.88
N ASP A 47 -17.84 7.40 -3.81
CA ASP A 47 -17.75 8.65 -3.06
C ASP A 47 -16.44 8.93 -2.30
N ASP A 48 -15.67 9.86 -2.86
CA ASP A 48 -14.38 10.40 -2.42
C ASP A 48 -14.51 11.44 -1.29
N LYS A 49 -15.35 11.18 -0.29
CA LYS A 49 -15.49 12.05 0.89
C LYS A 49 -16.03 11.27 2.08
N LEU A 50 -15.21 11.12 3.13
CA LEU A 50 -15.52 10.57 4.46
C LEU A 50 -15.61 9.03 4.62
N ALA A 51 -14.92 8.23 3.81
CA ALA A 51 -14.66 6.83 4.16
C ALA A 51 -13.49 6.75 5.17
N GLY A 52 -13.79 6.37 6.42
CA GLY A 52 -12.81 6.10 7.47
C GLY A 52 -11.64 5.27 6.92
N THR A 53 -10.41 5.68 7.27
CA THR A 53 -9.15 5.31 6.65
C THR A 53 -9.04 3.82 6.29
N MET A 54 -9.36 3.47 5.03
CA MET A 54 -9.20 2.13 4.47
C MET A 54 -7.72 1.88 4.14
N PHE A 55 -6.84 2.01 5.13
CA PHE A 55 -5.44 1.62 4.98
C PHE A 55 -5.31 0.12 5.23
N SER A 56 -4.90 -0.61 4.19
CA SER A 56 -4.58 -2.04 4.26
C SER A 56 -3.37 -2.33 3.38
N LYS A 57 -2.30 -2.83 3.98
CA LYS A 57 -1.03 -3.12 3.31
C LYS A 57 -0.47 -4.46 3.74
N LYS A 58 0.29 -5.06 2.84
CA LYS A 58 1.10 -6.26 3.06
C LYS A 58 2.49 -5.99 2.51
N GLY A 59 3.51 -6.55 3.15
CA GLY A 59 4.89 -6.39 2.72
C GLY A 59 5.82 -7.32 3.47
N SER A 60 7.11 -7.08 3.30
CA SER A 60 8.17 -7.82 3.98
C SER A 60 9.38 -6.92 4.16
N GLY A 61 10.11 -7.10 5.25
CA GLY A 61 11.23 -6.21 5.56
C GLY A 61 10.75 -4.88 6.15
N ASP A 62 11.66 -3.92 6.17
CA ASP A 62 11.39 -2.54 6.55
C ASP A 62 10.52 -1.83 5.50
N ASP A 63 9.62 -0.96 5.93
CA ASP A 63 8.79 -0.13 5.05
C ASP A 63 8.29 1.13 5.77
N VAL A 64 7.95 2.16 5.00
CA VAL A 64 7.45 3.44 5.50
C VAL A 64 6.30 3.93 4.62
N PHE A 65 5.15 4.21 5.25
CA PHE A 65 4.00 4.81 4.59
C PHE A 65 3.76 6.21 5.11
N THR A 66 3.73 7.19 4.23
CA THR A 66 3.50 8.61 4.57
C THR A 66 2.08 9.04 4.20
N ASN A 67 1.74 10.28 4.57
CA ASN A 67 0.48 10.93 4.22
C ASN A 67 -0.77 10.15 4.65
N LEU A 68 -0.68 9.51 5.83
CA LEU A 68 -1.80 8.79 6.41
C LEU A 68 -2.76 9.76 7.08
N ALA A 69 -4.02 9.71 6.64
CA ALA A 69 -5.12 10.44 7.24
C ALA A 69 -5.68 9.69 8.45
N PHE A 70 -5.64 10.34 9.61
CA PHE A 70 -6.33 9.88 10.81
C PHE A 70 -7.15 11.00 11.43
N LYS A 71 -8.32 10.63 11.96
CA LYS A 71 -9.13 11.47 12.82
C LYS A 71 -8.64 11.37 14.27
N LYS A 72 -8.76 12.47 15.01
CA LYS A 72 -8.55 12.49 16.46
C LYS A 72 -9.43 11.43 17.09
N GLY A 73 -8.81 10.55 17.89
CA GLY A 73 -9.52 9.46 18.52
C GLY A 73 -8.75 8.14 18.47
N PRO A 74 -9.36 7.08 19.00
CA PRO A 74 -8.81 5.74 18.93
C PRO A 74 -8.86 5.18 17.50
N VAL A 75 -7.72 4.70 17.01
CA VAL A 75 -7.61 3.90 15.79
C VAL A 75 -7.14 2.49 16.15
N ILE A 76 -7.75 1.48 15.55
CA ILE A 76 -7.39 0.08 15.76
C ILE A 76 -6.52 -0.40 14.59
N ALA A 77 -5.38 -1.02 14.91
CA ALA A 77 -4.53 -1.68 13.94
C ALA A 77 -4.65 -3.20 14.09
N ASN A 78 -4.99 -3.89 13.02
CA ASN A 78 -4.91 -5.35 12.92
C ASN A 78 -3.61 -5.71 12.22
N ILE A 79 -2.72 -6.41 12.91
CA ILE A 79 -1.35 -6.67 12.47
C ILE A 79 -1.11 -8.18 12.45
N THR A 80 -0.53 -8.65 11.36
CA THR A 80 0.11 -9.97 11.30
C THR A 80 1.58 -9.80 10.97
N PHE A 81 2.42 -10.63 11.57
CA PHE A 81 3.84 -10.74 11.28
C PHE A 81 4.27 -12.20 11.34
N LYS A 82 5.02 -12.61 10.33
CA LYS A 82 5.62 -13.94 10.18
C LYS A 82 7.13 -13.77 10.07
N GLY A 83 7.83 -14.11 11.15
CA GLY A 83 9.28 -13.98 11.28
C GLY A 83 9.76 -14.50 12.63
N THR A 84 11.06 -14.78 12.75
CA THR A 84 11.71 -15.17 14.01
C THR A 84 12.33 -13.98 14.73
N GLU A 85 12.63 -12.93 13.98
CA GLU A 85 13.31 -11.73 14.46
C GLU A 85 12.35 -10.70 15.05
N LYS A 86 12.92 -9.58 15.43
CA LYS A 86 12.20 -8.44 15.99
C LYS A 86 11.36 -7.72 14.91
N ILE A 87 10.16 -7.32 15.30
CA ILE A 87 9.32 -6.37 14.57
C ILE A 87 9.00 -5.17 15.45
N VAL A 88 9.10 -3.97 14.87
CA VAL A 88 8.63 -2.73 15.46
C VAL A 88 7.72 -2.03 14.46
N VAL A 89 6.51 -1.70 14.89
CA VAL A 89 5.57 -0.89 14.11
C VAL A 89 5.19 0.32 14.94
N ARG A 90 5.36 1.52 14.39
CA ARG A 90 5.00 2.78 15.07
C ARG A 90 4.34 3.77 14.14
N ILE A 91 3.53 4.64 14.73
CA ILE A 91 2.98 5.84 14.09
C ILE A 91 3.79 7.02 14.61
N VAL A 92 4.28 7.85 13.69
CA VAL A 92 4.91 9.14 14.00
C VAL A 92 4.15 10.25 13.28
N ASP A 93 4.27 11.48 13.79
CA ASP A 93 3.75 12.66 13.09
C ASP A 93 4.75 13.21 12.07
N SER A 94 4.38 14.31 11.40
CA SER A 94 5.21 14.98 10.40
C SER A 94 6.53 15.53 10.94
N ASP A 95 6.62 15.75 12.26
CA ASP A 95 7.82 16.25 12.92
C ASP A 95 8.72 15.09 13.38
N GLY A 96 8.32 13.84 13.12
CA GLY A 96 9.02 12.63 13.53
C GLY A 96 8.77 12.24 14.98
N GLN A 97 7.83 12.89 15.67
CA GLN A 97 7.50 12.58 17.06
C GLN A 97 6.69 11.28 17.11
N GLU A 98 7.06 10.36 18.00
CA GLU A 98 6.34 9.11 18.18
C GLU A 98 4.95 9.37 18.78
N ILE A 99 3.91 9.01 18.03
CA ILE A 99 2.51 9.12 18.44
C ILE A 99 2.09 7.82 19.14
N ALA A 100 2.49 6.68 18.58
CA ALA A 100 2.20 5.38 19.16
C ALA A 100 3.18 4.31 18.70
N LYS A 101 3.55 3.43 19.62
CA LYS A 101 4.21 2.15 19.31
C LYS A 101 3.16 1.05 19.29
N LEU A 102 2.81 0.58 18.10
CA LEU A 102 1.72 -0.38 17.89
C LEU A 102 2.12 -1.78 18.37
N ILE A 103 3.31 -2.23 17.96
CA ILE A 103 3.96 -3.45 18.44
C ILE A 103 5.49 -3.27 18.51
N ASP A 104 6.11 -3.97 19.45
CA ASP A 104 7.56 -4.09 19.64
C ASP A 104 7.81 -5.48 20.23
N THR A 105 7.91 -6.49 19.38
CA THR A 105 7.96 -7.90 19.77
C THR A 105 8.95 -8.68 18.91
N GLN A 106 9.29 -9.88 19.35
CA GLN A 106 10.09 -10.84 18.59
C GLN A 106 9.27 -12.08 18.28
N GLY A 107 9.48 -12.66 17.10
CA GLY A 107 8.73 -13.81 16.63
C GLY A 107 7.37 -13.46 16.04
N ASN A 108 6.61 -14.49 15.66
CA ASN A 108 5.30 -14.32 15.01
C ASN A 108 4.33 -13.50 15.86
N TYR A 109 3.53 -12.67 15.19
CA TYR A 109 2.47 -11.88 15.82
C TYR A 109 1.18 -11.96 15.01
N ILE A 110 0.04 -12.15 15.68
CA ILE A 110 -1.29 -12.01 15.10
C ILE A 110 -2.16 -11.36 16.17
N GLY A 111 -2.63 -10.14 15.93
CA GLY A 111 -3.39 -9.44 16.94
C GLY A 111 -3.89 -8.07 16.52
N LYS A 112 -4.61 -7.45 17.44
CA LYS A 112 -5.08 -6.06 17.31
C LYS A 112 -4.46 -5.21 18.41
N THR A 113 -4.13 -3.98 18.05
CA THR A 113 -3.63 -2.94 18.96
C THR A 113 -4.34 -1.63 18.66
N MET A 114 -4.23 -0.64 19.54
CA MET A 114 -4.91 0.64 19.41
C MET A 114 -3.91 1.78 19.61
N ALA A 115 -4.06 2.84 18.82
CA ALA A 115 -3.37 4.11 19.03
C ALA A 115 -4.37 5.23 19.30
N GLN A 116 -4.00 6.15 20.18
CA GLN A 116 -4.75 7.37 20.43
C GLN A 116 -4.20 8.49 19.54
N ILE A 117 -4.97 8.89 18.53
CA ILE A 117 -4.60 9.96 17.63
C ILE A 117 -4.92 11.32 18.29
N PRO A 118 -3.94 12.23 18.43
CA PRO A 118 -4.10 13.46 19.21
C PRO A 118 -4.91 14.54 18.46
N LYS A 119 -4.81 14.58 17.14
CA LYS A 119 -5.45 15.57 16.27
C LYS A 119 -5.78 15.00 14.89
N ASP A 120 -6.78 15.57 14.24
CA ASP A 120 -7.04 15.32 12.82
C ASP A 120 -5.82 15.77 12.00
N ALA A 121 -5.27 14.88 11.18
CA ALA A 121 -4.22 15.22 10.22
C ALA A 121 -4.12 14.15 9.12
N ASP A 122 -3.55 14.52 7.98
CA ASP A 122 -3.22 13.69 6.82
C ASP A 122 -1.70 13.56 6.60
N THR A 123 -0.93 13.81 7.65
CA THR A 123 0.53 13.83 7.62
C THR A 123 1.18 12.79 8.52
N TYR A 124 0.40 11.82 9.05
CA TYR A 124 0.96 10.75 9.85
C TYR A 124 1.79 9.80 8.99
N ILE A 125 2.77 9.18 9.63
CA ILE A 125 3.71 8.25 9.02
C ILE A 125 3.64 6.94 9.80
N LEU A 126 3.50 5.81 9.09
CA LEU A 126 3.67 4.48 9.63
C LEU A 126 5.07 3.99 9.30
N GLU A 127 5.85 3.67 10.32
CA GLU A 127 7.17 3.06 10.16
C GLU A 127 7.12 1.60 10.62
N ILE A 128 7.66 0.72 9.78
CA ILE A 128 7.78 -0.71 10.01
C ILE A 128 9.25 -1.07 9.94
N LYS A 129 9.76 -1.70 10.99
CA LYS A 129 11.07 -2.36 11.00
C LYS A 129 10.87 -3.85 11.25
N ALA A 130 11.29 -4.68 10.32
CA ALA A 130 11.02 -6.12 10.39
C ALA A 130 11.98 -6.94 9.53
N GLU A 131 12.26 -8.17 9.95
CA GLU A 131 12.89 -9.20 9.12
C GLU A 131 11.91 -10.36 8.92
N GLY A 132 10.88 -10.12 8.13
CA GLY A 132 9.80 -11.08 7.87
C GLY A 132 8.63 -10.46 7.13
N SER A 133 7.61 -11.26 6.83
CA SER A 133 6.41 -10.80 6.14
C SER A 133 5.38 -10.24 7.12
N TRP A 134 4.70 -9.16 6.74
CA TRP A 134 3.69 -8.52 7.58
C TRP A 134 2.45 -8.13 6.80
N SER A 135 1.34 -7.94 7.51
CA SER A 135 0.14 -7.27 7.02
C SER A 135 -0.41 -6.34 8.08
N ILE A 136 -0.83 -5.13 7.68
CA ILE A 136 -1.41 -4.14 8.59
C ILE A 136 -2.69 -3.61 7.97
N GLN A 137 -3.74 -3.53 8.78
CA GLN A 137 -4.99 -2.86 8.44
C GLN A 137 -5.39 -1.92 9.56
N PHE A 138 -5.75 -0.68 9.23
CA PHE A 138 -6.37 0.24 10.18
C PHE A 138 -7.89 0.21 10.05
N SER A 139 -8.56 0.41 11.17
CA SER A 139 -10.00 0.63 11.25
C SER A 139 -10.29 1.65 12.34
N GLU A 140 -11.35 2.42 12.18
CA GLU A 140 -11.88 3.24 13.28
C GLU A 140 -12.27 2.34 14.46
N ALA A 141 -12.05 2.80 15.69
CA ALA A 141 -12.65 2.10 16.82
C ALA A 141 -14.16 2.30 16.74
N ASN A 142 -14.93 1.21 16.71
CA ASN A 142 -16.40 1.29 16.72
C ASN A 142 -16.87 2.08 17.95
N THR A 143 -17.23 3.34 17.77
CA THR A 143 -17.90 4.14 18.80
C THR A 143 -19.39 3.80 18.80
N LYS A 144 -19.74 2.60 19.29
CA LYS A 144 -21.09 2.37 19.81
C LYS A 144 -21.04 2.43 21.32
N ALA A 145 -21.16 3.64 21.85
CA ALA A 145 -21.51 3.88 23.23
C ALA A 145 -22.71 4.83 23.26
N ASN A 146 -23.81 4.33 23.83
CA ASN A 146 -25.07 5.01 24.18
C ASN A 146 -26.17 5.03 23.09
N GLN A 147 -27.01 4.00 23.11
CA GLN A 147 -28.46 4.20 23.16
C GLN A 147 -28.96 3.71 24.53
#